data_AF-A0A897NNP4-F1
#
_entry.id   AF-A0A897NNP4-F1
#
_cell.length_a   1.000
_cell.length_b   1.000
_cell.length_c   1.000
_cell.angle_alpha   90.00
_cell.angle_beta   90.00
_cell.angle_gamma   90.00
#
_symmetry.space_group_name_H-M   'P 1'
#
loop_
_entity.id
_entity.type
_entity.pdbx_description
1 polymer ?
#
loop_
_entity_poly.entity_id
_entity_poly.type
_entity_poly.pdbx_seq_one_letter_code
_entity_poly.pdbx_strand_id
1 'polypeptide(L)'
;MIRVLFRSDPLEELAIPDGTTVEEHDLVTDGDVLVGGQSTVEFGVRGRNVIAGERVRFGGHIEAEGDCRLDMWCDVADNVLVGEDAYLGERVHVGGQLKVAGDIDIGDDVDIEEGFEANGWIVIRNPMPTIVFLFVYLGQLLRIGEQEAAEDALSELLDGDHDEEPVVIPRGATVGDDAWRVSTPARVGDDCRIHGNVRAESVTVGRDNVLFGSLRGKDDIVVGRGSEIKGNVTTRNGDLAVGPGVKIWGDVAAENVRLHENATVDGTIRAGGEIELHTADVLDDPDEDAETMAEMAAEMEAASTPVAEDDGPVEDASAVDEPDEEKPGDDDPAEAPDDSAATELSEPAADGDHPDPAT
;
A
#
# COMPACT_ATOMS: atom_id res chain seq x y z
N MET A 1 -25.14 22.39 24.99
CA MET A 1 -25.33 22.26 23.53
C MET A 1 -24.01 21.71 23.01
N ILE A 2 -23.80 20.41 23.21
CA ILE A 2 -22.55 19.73 22.88
C ILE A 2 -22.72 19.26 21.44
N ARG A 3 -22.04 19.95 20.53
CA ARG A 3 -21.93 19.54 19.13
C ARG A 3 -20.66 18.69 19.08
N VAL A 4 -20.80 17.41 19.39
CA VAL A 4 -19.72 16.43 19.18
C VAL A 4 -19.49 16.37 17.68
N LEU A 5 -18.32 16.84 17.25
CA LEU A 5 -17.74 16.50 15.96
C LEU A 5 -17.43 15.01 16.02
N PHE A 6 -18.34 14.18 15.55
CA PHE A 6 -17.94 12.89 14.99
C PHE A 6 -17.09 13.24 13.76
N ARG A 7 -15.76 13.20 13.91
CA ARG A 7 -14.88 12.95 12.77
C ARG A 7 -15.25 11.56 12.22
N SER A 8 -15.19 11.45 10.91
CA SER A 8 -15.79 10.44 10.02
C SER A 8 -15.70 9.00 10.56
N ASP A 9 -16.73 8.16 10.29
CA ASP A 9 -16.60 6.71 10.55
C ASP A 9 -15.39 6.22 9.74
N PRO A 10 -14.38 5.58 10.35
CA PRO A 10 -13.14 5.20 9.64
C PRO A 10 -13.42 4.29 8.43
N LEU A 11 -14.59 3.62 8.40
CA LEU A 11 -15.04 2.81 7.26
C LEU A 11 -15.81 3.60 6.19
N GLU A 12 -15.82 4.94 6.26
CA GLU A 12 -16.42 5.85 5.28
C GLU A 12 -15.46 6.25 4.16
N GLU A 13 -14.20 5.78 4.18
CA GLU A 13 -13.20 6.04 3.16
C GLU A 13 -12.31 4.79 2.94
N LEU A 14 -11.80 4.64 1.72
CA LEU A 14 -10.70 3.73 1.43
C LEU A 14 -9.39 4.45 1.73
N ALA A 15 -8.63 3.96 2.70
CA ALA A 15 -7.30 4.48 3.03
C ALA A 15 -6.24 3.43 2.68
N ILE A 16 -5.26 3.83 1.88
CA ILE A 16 -4.07 3.03 1.58
C ILE A 16 -2.88 3.82 2.15
N PRO A 17 -2.24 3.36 3.23
CA PRO A 17 -1.14 4.05 3.88
C PRO A 17 0.14 3.93 3.05
N ASP A 18 1.13 4.76 3.41
CA ASP A 18 2.38 4.90 2.70
C ASP A 18 3.13 3.56 2.55
N GLY A 19 3.85 3.41 1.44
CA GLY A 19 4.62 2.20 1.14
C GLY A 19 3.81 0.92 0.86
N THR A 20 2.46 0.98 0.92
CA THR A 20 1.61 -0.19 0.63
C THR A 20 1.87 -0.70 -0.79
N THR A 21 2.09 -2.00 -0.90
CA THR A 21 2.36 -2.66 -2.19
C THR A 21 1.32 -3.73 -2.48
N VAL A 22 0.78 -3.69 -3.70
CA VAL A 22 -0.02 -4.76 -4.26
C VAL A 22 0.90 -5.59 -5.16
N GLU A 23 1.30 -6.75 -4.66
CA GLU A 23 1.98 -7.76 -5.46
C GLU A 23 0.96 -8.55 -6.30
N GLU A 24 1.40 -9.35 -7.28
CA GLU A 24 0.50 -9.99 -8.27
C GLU A 24 -0.67 -10.75 -7.64
N HIS A 25 -0.58 -11.15 -6.36
CA HIS A 25 -1.68 -11.79 -5.64
C HIS A 25 -1.92 -11.29 -4.22
N ASP A 26 -1.11 -10.39 -3.67
CA ASP A 26 -1.15 -10.04 -2.24
C ASP A 26 -1.18 -8.52 -2.02
N LEU A 27 -2.04 -8.10 -1.10
CA LEU A 27 -1.99 -6.77 -0.50
C LEU A 27 -1.04 -6.84 0.70
N VAL A 28 0.07 -6.12 0.61
CA VAL A 28 1.14 -6.13 1.63
C VAL A 28 1.29 -4.73 2.21
N THR A 29 1.20 -4.65 3.54
CA THR A 29 1.45 -3.44 4.33
C THR A 29 2.19 -3.81 5.62
N ASP A 30 3.00 -2.91 6.14
CA ASP A 30 3.61 -3.07 7.47
C ASP A 30 2.59 -2.80 8.59
N GLY A 31 1.53 -2.05 8.27
CA GLY A 31 0.48 -1.67 9.19
C GLY A 31 -0.63 -2.71 9.39
N ASP A 32 -1.69 -2.29 10.07
CA ASP A 32 -2.88 -3.11 10.27
C ASP A 32 -3.79 -3.06 9.03
N VAL A 33 -4.58 -4.11 8.80
CA VAL A 33 -5.56 -4.19 7.72
C VAL A 33 -6.96 -4.29 8.29
N LEU A 34 -7.77 -3.26 8.06
CA LEU A 34 -9.16 -3.16 8.49
C LEU A 34 -10.09 -3.36 7.29
N VAL A 35 -10.88 -4.43 7.30
CA VAL A 35 -11.84 -4.73 6.22
C VAL A 35 -13.26 -4.57 6.72
N GLY A 36 -13.95 -3.57 6.20
CA GLY A 36 -15.36 -3.33 6.45
C GLY A 36 -16.23 -4.50 6.01
N GLY A 37 -17.32 -4.73 6.74
CA GLY A 37 -18.24 -5.84 6.44
C GLY A 37 -18.86 -5.78 5.03
N GLN A 38 -19.28 -6.95 4.55
CA GLN A 38 -19.86 -7.18 3.22
C GLN A 38 -18.92 -6.86 2.05
N SER A 39 -17.62 -6.76 2.30
CA SER A 39 -16.61 -6.50 1.28
C SER A 39 -16.08 -7.79 0.65
N THR A 40 -15.41 -7.66 -0.49
CA THR A 40 -14.72 -8.75 -1.17
C THR A 40 -13.29 -8.29 -1.47
N VAL A 41 -12.32 -9.06 -1.00
CA VAL A 41 -10.90 -8.90 -1.28
C VAL A 41 -10.48 -10.12 -2.09
N GLU A 42 -10.11 -9.93 -3.35
CA GLU A 42 -9.76 -11.03 -4.26
C GLU A 42 -8.32 -11.52 -4.07
N PHE A 43 -7.48 -10.68 -3.46
CA PHE A 43 -6.07 -10.96 -3.13
C PHE A 43 -5.92 -11.78 -1.84
N GLY A 44 -4.70 -12.26 -1.60
CA GLY A 44 -4.21 -12.50 -0.26
C GLY A 44 -3.93 -11.20 0.48
N VAL A 45 -3.91 -11.25 1.80
CA VAL A 45 -3.71 -10.09 2.68
C VAL A 45 -2.59 -10.40 3.66
N ARG A 46 -1.57 -9.55 3.68
CA ARG A 46 -0.46 -9.60 4.63
C ARG A 46 -0.32 -8.26 5.36
N GLY A 47 -0.32 -8.32 6.68
CA GLY A 47 -0.11 -7.15 7.52
C GLY A 47 0.16 -7.51 8.97
N ARG A 48 0.30 -6.50 9.83
CA ARG A 48 0.51 -6.68 11.26
C ARG A 48 -0.71 -7.34 11.90
N ASN A 49 -1.84 -6.63 11.99
CA ASN A 49 -3.11 -7.22 12.40
C ASN A 49 -4.09 -7.25 11.24
N VAL A 50 -4.95 -8.28 11.15
CA VAL A 50 -6.01 -8.34 10.15
C VAL A 50 -7.37 -8.42 10.83
N ILE A 51 -8.21 -7.41 10.63
CA ILE A 51 -9.53 -7.31 11.24
C ILE A 51 -10.59 -7.22 10.13
N ALA A 52 -11.41 -8.26 10.01
CA ALA A 52 -12.50 -8.32 9.05
C ALA A 52 -13.86 -8.24 9.75
N GLY A 53 -14.70 -7.32 9.30
CA GLY A 53 -16.10 -7.21 9.71
C GLY A 53 -16.96 -8.36 9.15
N GLU A 54 -18.26 -8.33 9.44
CA GLU A 54 -19.16 -9.44 9.04
C GLU A 54 -19.21 -9.65 7.52
N ARG A 55 -19.31 -10.91 7.09
CA ARG A 55 -19.55 -11.31 5.68
C ARG A 55 -18.50 -10.81 4.69
N VAL A 56 -17.25 -10.70 5.12
CA VAL A 56 -16.14 -10.42 4.21
C VAL A 56 -15.73 -11.70 3.50
N ARG A 57 -15.40 -11.60 2.22
CA ARG A 57 -14.82 -12.71 1.44
C ARG A 57 -13.38 -12.39 1.06
N PHE A 58 -12.48 -13.32 1.32
CA PHE A 58 -11.09 -13.29 0.91
C PHE A 58 -10.86 -14.37 -0.16
N GLY A 59 -10.39 -13.97 -1.33
CA GLY A 59 -10.07 -14.86 -2.46
C GLY A 59 -8.69 -15.51 -2.34
N GLY A 60 -7.77 -14.91 -1.57
CA GLY A 60 -6.47 -15.46 -1.25
C GLY A 60 -6.32 -15.82 0.23
N HIS A 61 -5.06 -15.94 0.65
CA HIS A 61 -4.68 -16.28 2.03
C HIS A 61 -4.67 -15.05 2.93
N ILE A 62 -4.65 -15.28 4.24
CA ILE A 62 -4.43 -14.22 5.24
C ILE A 62 -3.15 -14.56 5.99
N GLU A 63 -2.22 -13.61 6.06
CA GLU A 63 -1.02 -13.69 6.90
C GLU A 63 -0.98 -12.46 7.82
N ALA A 64 -1.29 -12.68 9.11
CA ALA A 64 -1.19 -11.67 10.15
C ALA A 64 0.04 -11.94 11.01
N GLU A 65 0.95 -10.98 11.12
CA GLU A 65 2.13 -11.11 11.99
C GLU A 65 1.76 -11.09 13.48
N GLY A 66 0.72 -10.33 13.83
CA GLY A 66 0.07 -10.26 15.13
C GLY A 66 -1.26 -11.02 15.13
N ASP A 67 -2.33 -10.31 15.46
CA ASP A 67 -3.66 -10.87 15.66
C ASP A 67 -4.49 -10.92 14.38
N CYS A 68 -5.34 -11.95 14.26
CA CYS A 68 -6.32 -12.05 13.19
C CYS A 68 -7.74 -12.20 13.75
N ARG A 69 -8.64 -11.33 13.31
CA ARG A 69 -10.03 -11.31 13.73
C ARG A 69 -10.97 -11.34 12.54
N LEU A 70 -11.72 -12.43 12.42
CA LEU A 70 -12.74 -12.61 11.39
C LEU A 70 -14.12 -12.63 12.06
N ASP A 71 -14.95 -11.61 11.82
CA ASP A 71 -16.33 -11.57 12.33
C ASP A 71 -17.22 -12.61 11.61
N MET A 72 -18.51 -12.65 11.99
CA MET A 72 -19.45 -13.67 11.54
C MET A 72 -19.58 -13.77 10.00
N TRP A 73 -19.72 -15.01 9.51
CA TRP A 73 -19.90 -15.33 8.08
C TRP A 73 -18.76 -14.88 7.17
N CYS A 74 -17.56 -14.66 7.69
CA CYS A 74 -16.40 -14.48 6.82
C CYS A 74 -16.06 -15.77 6.09
N ASP A 75 -15.53 -15.63 4.88
CA ASP A 75 -15.15 -16.74 4.01
C ASP A 75 -13.74 -16.46 3.48
N VAL A 76 -12.79 -17.33 3.78
CA VAL A 76 -11.41 -17.26 3.29
C VAL A 76 -11.17 -18.47 2.40
N ALA A 77 -10.84 -18.22 1.12
CA ALA A 77 -10.69 -19.30 0.15
C ALA A 77 -9.42 -20.14 0.33
N ASP A 78 -8.40 -19.59 0.99
CA ASP A 78 -7.08 -20.20 1.17
C ASP A 78 -6.70 -20.24 2.67
N ASN A 79 -5.41 -20.35 2.96
CA ASN A 79 -4.85 -20.48 4.30
C ASN A 79 -5.02 -19.22 5.15
N VAL A 80 -5.10 -19.40 6.46
CA VAL A 80 -5.05 -18.32 7.47
C VAL A 80 -3.87 -18.60 8.40
N LEU A 81 -2.87 -17.73 8.38
CA LEU A 81 -1.65 -17.81 9.17
C LEU A 81 -1.63 -16.62 10.14
N VAL A 82 -1.48 -16.91 11.44
CA VAL A 82 -1.58 -15.91 12.51
C VAL A 82 -0.40 -16.07 13.45
N GLY A 83 0.38 -15.01 13.63
CA GLY A 83 1.57 -15.00 14.47
C GLY A 83 1.29 -14.87 15.96
N GLU A 84 0.16 -14.27 16.35
CA GLU A 84 -0.32 -14.19 17.73
C GLU A 84 -1.69 -14.87 17.87
N ASP A 85 -2.74 -14.15 18.29
CA ASP A 85 -4.03 -14.73 18.63
C ASP A 85 -5.05 -14.64 17.48
N ALA A 86 -5.90 -15.66 17.37
CA ALA A 86 -6.95 -15.71 16.34
C ALA A 86 -8.36 -15.71 16.95
N TYR A 87 -9.24 -14.89 16.37
CA TYR A 87 -10.63 -14.73 16.80
C TYR A 87 -11.57 -14.97 15.62
N LEU A 88 -12.21 -16.14 15.58
CA LEU A 88 -13.10 -16.54 14.50
C LEU A 88 -14.56 -16.51 14.96
N GLY A 89 -15.37 -15.66 14.32
CA GLY A 89 -16.79 -15.51 14.58
C GLY A 89 -17.63 -16.72 14.14
N GLU A 90 -18.93 -16.66 14.45
CA GLU A 90 -19.89 -17.68 14.01
C GLU A 90 -19.88 -17.87 12.47
N ARG A 91 -19.86 -19.14 12.04
CA ARG A 91 -19.94 -19.55 10.63
C ARG A 91 -18.85 -18.96 9.74
N VAL A 92 -17.66 -18.76 10.29
CA VAL A 92 -16.48 -18.53 9.47
C VAL A 92 -16.15 -19.81 8.69
N HIS A 93 -15.80 -19.64 7.42
CA HIS A 93 -15.32 -20.70 6.55
C HIS A 93 -13.87 -20.41 6.14
N VAL A 94 -12.99 -21.42 6.26
CA VAL A 94 -11.60 -21.38 5.80
C VAL A 94 -11.37 -22.57 4.87
N GLY A 95 -11.17 -22.29 3.59
CA GLY A 95 -10.92 -23.30 2.55
C GLY A 95 -9.54 -23.94 2.63
N GLY A 96 -8.56 -23.26 3.24
CA GLY A 96 -7.21 -23.79 3.48
C GLY A 96 -6.99 -24.30 4.90
N GLN A 97 -5.74 -24.22 5.34
CA GLN A 97 -5.31 -24.54 6.71
C GLN A 97 -5.37 -23.29 7.58
N LEU A 98 -5.75 -23.47 8.84
CA LEU A 98 -5.62 -22.44 9.87
C LEU A 98 -4.40 -22.74 10.76
N LYS A 99 -3.42 -21.84 10.83
CA LYS A 99 -2.26 -21.95 11.72
C LYS A 99 -2.15 -20.73 12.61
N VAL A 100 -2.13 -20.96 13.91
CA VAL A 100 -2.12 -19.90 14.93
C VAL A 100 -1.00 -20.19 15.92
N ALA A 101 -0.08 -19.24 16.11
CA ALA A 101 1.01 -19.44 17.06
C ALA A 101 0.59 -19.15 18.52
N GLY A 102 -0.45 -18.35 18.73
CA GLY A 102 -1.04 -18.04 20.03
C GLY A 102 -2.32 -18.81 20.33
N ASP A 103 -3.19 -18.15 21.07
CA ASP A 103 -4.50 -18.64 21.50
C ASP A 103 -5.54 -18.48 20.38
N ILE A 104 -6.62 -19.27 20.44
CA ILE A 104 -7.69 -19.21 19.46
C ILE A 104 -9.08 -19.24 20.12
N ASP A 105 -9.88 -18.21 19.86
CA ASP A 105 -11.31 -18.12 20.18
C ASP A 105 -12.12 -18.49 18.93
N ILE A 106 -12.84 -19.61 18.96
CA ILE A 106 -13.62 -20.13 17.82
C ILE A 106 -15.12 -20.11 18.10
N GLY A 107 -15.87 -19.45 17.24
CA GLY A 107 -17.34 -19.39 17.29
C GLY A 107 -18.05 -20.66 16.88
N ASP A 108 -19.38 -20.56 16.84
CA ASP A 108 -20.25 -21.69 16.47
C ASP A 108 -20.20 -21.93 14.96
N ASP A 109 -20.29 -23.20 14.54
CA ASP A 109 -20.37 -23.62 13.13
C ASP A 109 -19.21 -23.14 12.24
N VAL A 110 -18.00 -22.99 12.80
CA VAL A 110 -16.79 -22.69 12.01
C VAL A 110 -16.34 -23.95 11.25
N ASP A 111 -16.04 -23.78 9.95
CA ASP A 111 -15.60 -24.84 9.05
C ASP A 111 -14.20 -24.55 8.50
N ILE A 112 -13.31 -25.54 8.58
CA ILE A 112 -11.90 -25.42 8.17
C ILE A 112 -11.55 -26.69 7.38
N GLU A 113 -11.42 -26.56 6.06
CA GLU A 113 -11.40 -27.71 5.16
C GLU A 113 -10.12 -28.55 5.29
N GLU A 114 -8.94 -27.91 5.39
CA GLU A 114 -7.66 -28.62 5.49
C GLU A 114 -7.16 -28.83 6.94
N GLY A 115 -7.97 -28.44 7.92
CA GLY A 115 -7.68 -28.57 9.35
C GLY A 115 -6.97 -27.37 9.96
N PHE A 116 -6.77 -27.42 11.28
CA PHE A 116 -6.19 -26.32 12.04
C PHE A 116 -5.10 -26.78 13.04
N GLU A 117 -4.12 -25.90 13.28
CA GLU A 117 -3.06 -26.05 14.26
C GLU A 117 -2.98 -24.77 15.11
N ALA A 118 -3.02 -24.94 16.44
CA ALA A 118 -2.84 -23.86 17.39
C ALA A 118 -1.82 -24.27 18.45
N ASN A 119 -0.83 -23.42 18.73
CA ASN A 119 0.17 -23.66 19.77
C ASN A 119 -0.29 -23.22 21.17
N GLY A 120 -1.28 -22.31 21.24
CA GLY A 120 -1.90 -21.85 22.47
C GLY A 120 -3.19 -22.59 22.84
N TRP A 121 -4.04 -21.93 23.62
CA TRP A 121 -5.31 -22.45 24.11
C TRP A 121 -6.42 -22.29 23.07
N ILE A 122 -7.15 -23.38 22.85
CA ILE A 122 -8.35 -23.37 22.01
C ILE A 122 -9.58 -23.20 22.90
N VAL A 123 -10.30 -22.10 22.71
CA VAL A 123 -11.54 -21.78 23.44
C VAL A 123 -12.70 -21.72 22.44
N ILE A 124 -13.69 -22.59 22.63
CA ILE A 124 -14.88 -22.62 21.78
C ILE A 124 -15.93 -21.69 22.39
N ARG A 125 -16.04 -20.50 21.83
CA ARG A 125 -17.04 -19.48 22.14
C ARG A 125 -17.09 -18.47 21.00
N ASN A 126 -18.28 -17.97 20.67
CA ASN A 126 -18.40 -16.92 19.67
C ASN A 126 -17.73 -15.64 20.18
N PRO A 127 -16.62 -15.17 19.57
CA PRO A 127 -16.06 -13.89 19.93
C PRO A 127 -17.11 -12.82 19.64
N MET A 128 -17.26 -11.89 20.58
CA MET A 128 -18.16 -10.75 20.39
C MET A 128 -17.75 -10.01 19.11
N PRO A 129 -18.65 -9.61 18.20
CA PRO A 129 -18.25 -8.85 17.03
C PRO A 129 -17.44 -7.61 17.42
N THR A 130 -16.42 -7.27 16.64
CA THR A 130 -15.43 -6.21 16.97
C THR A 130 -16.10 -4.91 17.40
N ILE A 131 -17.09 -4.48 16.62
CA ILE A 131 -17.84 -3.24 16.88
C ILE A 131 -18.59 -3.28 18.21
N VAL A 132 -19.15 -4.43 18.58
CA VAL A 132 -19.89 -4.59 19.84
C VAL A 132 -18.93 -4.60 21.03
N PHE A 133 -17.78 -5.26 20.90
CA PHE A 133 -16.73 -5.25 21.92
C PHE A 133 -16.30 -3.81 22.24
N LEU A 134 -16.00 -3.01 21.21
CA LEU A 134 -15.62 -1.60 21.37
C LEU A 134 -16.69 -0.79 22.10
N PHE A 135 -17.96 -0.91 21.69
CA PHE A 135 -19.07 -0.20 22.35
C PHE A 135 -19.24 -0.61 23.82
N VAL A 136 -19.10 -1.90 24.13
CA VAL A 136 -19.20 -2.39 25.51
C VAL A 136 -18.03 -1.88 26.36
N TYR A 137 -16.81 -1.92 25.83
CA TYR A 137 -15.61 -1.43 26.50
C TYR A 137 -15.71 0.07 26.82
N LEU A 138 -15.94 0.90 25.80
CA LEU A 138 -16.14 2.35 25.98
C LEU A 138 -17.32 2.65 26.92
N GLY A 139 -18.43 1.92 26.75
CA GLY A 139 -19.59 2.06 27.64
C GLY A 139 -19.28 1.71 29.10
N GLN A 140 -18.38 0.76 29.34
CA GLN A 140 -17.95 0.38 30.68
C GLN A 140 -17.04 1.45 31.32
N LEU A 141 -16.08 1.99 30.57
CA LEU A 141 -15.24 3.12 31.02
C LEU A 141 -16.10 4.33 31.40
N LEU A 142 -17.03 4.71 30.52
CA LEU A 142 -17.97 5.81 30.77
C LEU A 142 -18.87 5.55 31.99
N ARG A 143 -19.27 4.30 32.24
CA ARG A 143 -20.12 3.93 33.39
C ARG A 143 -19.36 3.96 34.71
N ILE A 144 -18.07 3.61 34.71
CA ILE A 144 -17.21 3.67 35.89
C ILE A 144 -16.77 5.13 36.18
N GLY A 145 -17.00 6.04 35.23
CA GLY A 145 -16.70 7.46 35.33
C GLY A 145 -15.30 7.81 34.81
N GLU A 146 -14.61 6.86 34.17
CA GLU A 146 -13.31 7.03 33.54
C GLU A 146 -13.50 7.58 32.12
N GLN A 147 -14.04 8.80 32.05
CA GLN A 147 -14.25 9.49 30.76
C GLN A 147 -12.93 9.79 30.06
N GLU A 148 -11.88 10.11 30.83
CA GLU A 148 -10.53 10.35 30.33
C GLU A 148 -9.95 9.07 29.70
N ALA A 149 -10.02 7.91 30.37
CA ALA A 149 -9.59 6.65 29.77
C ALA A 149 -10.40 6.22 28.53
N ALA A 150 -11.68 6.61 28.45
CA ALA A 150 -12.50 6.33 27.27
C ALA A 150 -12.14 7.24 26.09
N GLU A 151 -11.84 8.51 26.36
CA GLU A 151 -11.32 9.45 25.37
C GLU A 151 -9.90 9.07 24.95
N ASP A 152 -9.04 8.65 25.87
CA ASP A 152 -7.69 8.14 25.62
C ASP A 152 -7.75 6.86 24.79
N ALA A 153 -8.58 5.88 25.14
CA ALA A 153 -8.70 4.65 24.35
C ALA A 153 -9.31 4.89 22.96
N LEU A 154 -10.20 5.88 22.82
CA LEU A 154 -10.76 6.24 21.53
C LEU A 154 -9.75 7.04 20.69
N SER A 155 -8.97 7.93 21.31
CA SER A 155 -7.91 8.66 20.63
C SER A 155 -6.73 7.76 20.30
N GLU A 156 -6.34 6.80 21.13
CA GLU A 156 -5.32 5.81 20.78
C GLU A 156 -5.76 4.94 19.58
N LEU A 157 -7.06 4.65 19.45
CA LEU A 157 -7.63 3.92 18.32
C LEU A 157 -7.79 4.77 17.04
N LEU A 158 -8.00 6.09 17.16
CA LEU A 158 -8.32 6.99 16.04
C LEU A 158 -7.17 7.93 15.64
N ASP A 159 -6.39 8.34 16.62
CA ASP A 159 -5.34 9.37 16.58
C ASP A 159 -4.03 8.83 17.23
N GLY A 160 -3.95 7.56 17.60
CA GLY A 160 -2.77 6.98 18.22
C GLY A 160 -1.62 7.06 17.25
N ASP A 161 -0.43 7.41 17.76
CA ASP A 161 0.86 7.25 17.08
C ASP A 161 1.10 5.74 16.85
N HIS A 162 0.24 5.08 16.07
CA HIS A 162 0.61 3.87 15.39
C HIS A 162 1.71 4.28 14.43
N ASP A 163 2.90 3.69 14.59
CA ASP A 163 4.04 4.02 13.73
C ASP A 163 3.69 3.88 12.23
N GLU A 164 2.68 3.08 11.89
CA GLU A 164 2.07 3.04 10.55
C GLU A 164 0.52 3.17 10.58
N GLU A 165 -0.02 4.00 9.69
CA GLU A 165 -1.46 4.07 9.39
C GLU A 165 -2.00 2.73 8.85
N PRO A 166 -3.25 2.33 9.18
CA PRO A 166 -3.80 1.08 8.68
C PRO A 166 -4.31 1.18 7.23
N VAL A 167 -4.25 0.07 6.50
CA VAL A 167 -5.05 -0.11 5.29
C VAL A 167 -6.51 -0.25 5.69
N VAL A 168 -7.38 0.62 5.19
CA VAL A 168 -8.82 0.58 5.47
C VAL A 168 -9.60 0.30 4.20
N ILE A 169 -10.21 -0.88 4.12
CA ILE A 169 -11.14 -1.25 3.05
C ILE A 169 -12.57 -0.97 3.56
N PRO A 170 -13.31 -0.01 2.98
CA PRO A 170 -14.60 0.40 3.49
C PRO A 170 -15.66 -0.69 3.28
N ARG A 171 -16.82 -0.54 3.92
CA ARG A 171 -17.92 -1.52 3.81
C ARG A 171 -18.43 -1.65 2.38
N GLY A 172 -18.66 -2.88 1.94
CA GLY A 172 -19.19 -3.17 0.60
C GLY A 172 -18.20 -2.89 -0.54
N ALA A 173 -16.91 -2.77 -0.23
CA ALA A 173 -15.85 -2.61 -1.22
C ALA A 173 -15.60 -3.91 -2.00
N THR A 174 -15.08 -3.78 -3.22
CA THR A 174 -14.52 -4.89 -3.98
C THR A 174 -13.11 -4.52 -4.40
N VAL A 175 -12.12 -5.22 -3.86
CA VAL A 175 -10.69 -4.94 -4.05
C VAL A 175 -10.05 -6.17 -4.67
N GLY A 176 -9.42 -6.01 -5.84
CA GLY A 176 -8.82 -7.09 -6.62
C GLY A 176 -7.92 -6.55 -7.73
N ASP A 177 -7.20 -7.44 -8.43
CA ASP A 177 -6.14 -7.07 -9.38
C ASP A 177 -6.68 -6.23 -10.55
N ASP A 178 -7.91 -6.54 -10.97
CA ASP A 178 -8.58 -5.79 -12.02
C ASP A 178 -9.04 -4.40 -11.55
N ALA A 179 -9.50 -4.29 -10.29
CA ALA A 179 -10.20 -3.11 -9.83
C ALA A 179 -10.33 -2.99 -8.32
N TRP A 180 -10.13 -1.76 -7.84
CA TRP A 180 -10.48 -1.31 -6.51
C TRP A 180 -11.76 -0.49 -6.62
N ARG A 181 -12.90 -1.04 -6.20
CA ARG A 181 -14.21 -0.39 -6.32
C ARG A 181 -14.76 -0.09 -4.94
N VAL A 182 -14.93 1.20 -4.67
CA VAL A 182 -15.53 1.71 -3.44
C VAL A 182 -16.62 2.73 -3.77
N SER A 183 -17.63 2.81 -2.91
CA SER A 183 -18.70 3.81 -3.06
C SER A 183 -18.35 5.15 -2.44
N THR A 184 -17.35 5.15 -1.56
CA THR A 184 -16.81 6.23 -0.74
C THR A 184 -15.64 6.95 -1.42
N PRO A 185 -15.11 8.04 -0.83
CA PRO A 185 -13.79 8.55 -1.15
C PRO A 185 -12.70 7.48 -1.03
N ALA A 186 -11.59 7.70 -1.73
CA ALA A 186 -10.38 6.91 -1.63
C ALA A 186 -9.15 7.81 -1.52
N ARG A 187 -8.33 7.58 -0.50
CA ARG A 187 -7.01 8.19 -0.31
C ARG A 187 -5.94 7.10 -0.45
N VAL A 188 -4.97 7.38 -1.30
CA VAL A 188 -3.71 6.67 -1.41
C VAL A 188 -2.64 7.58 -0.84
N GLY A 189 -1.85 7.05 0.09
CA GLY A 189 -0.69 7.72 0.69
C GLY A 189 0.46 7.90 -0.30
N ASP A 190 1.66 8.04 0.22
CA ASP A 190 2.89 8.29 -0.52
C ASP A 190 3.64 6.96 -0.80
N ASP A 191 4.48 6.93 -1.85
CA ASP A 191 5.32 5.78 -2.22
C ASP A 191 4.58 4.43 -2.40
N CYS A 192 3.27 4.43 -2.67
CA CYS A 192 2.53 3.19 -2.86
C CYS A 192 2.72 2.63 -4.28
N ARG A 193 2.67 1.31 -4.38
CA ARG A 193 2.66 0.59 -5.66
C ARG A 193 1.39 -0.24 -5.77
N ILE A 194 0.44 0.25 -6.57
CA ILE A 194 -0.91 -0.33 -6.64
C ILE A 194 -1.17 -0.91 -8.02
N HIS A 195 -1.70 -2.13 -8.03
CA HIS A 195 -2.22 -2.77 -9.23
C HIS A 195 -3.75 -2.69 -9.26
N GLY A 196 -4.28 -2.40 -10.45
CA GLY A 196 -5.71 -2.39 -10.71
C GLY A 196 -6.34 -1.01 -10.85
N ASN A 197 -7.56 -1.01 -11.35
CA ASN A 197 -8.29 0.22 -11.65
C ASN A 197 -9.03 0.76 -10.42
N VAL A 198 -8.60 1.89 -9.87
CA VAL A 198 -9.28 2.54 -8.73
C VAL A 198 -10.54 3.26 -9.19
N ARG A 199 -11.66 2.93 -8.55
CA ARG A 199 -12.98 3.51 -8.80
C ARG A 199 -13.61 3.90 -7.47
N ALA A 200 -13.76 5.20 -7.24
CA ALA A 200 -14.26 5.75 -5.99
C ALA A 200 -15.24 6.92 -6.24
N GLU A 201 -15.78 7.48 -5.16
CA GLU A 201 -16.49 8.77 -5.19
C GLU A 201 -15.55 9.88 -5.63
N SER A 202 -14.53 10.16 -4.83
CA SER A 202 -13.36 10.97 -5.16
C SER A 202 -12.09 10.15 -4.97
N VAL A 203 -10.98 10.56 -5.59
CA VAL A 203 -9.68 9.90 -5.40
C VAL A 203 -8.61 10.94 -5.10
N THR A 204 -7.93 10.80 -3.97
CA THR A 204 -6.71 11.54 -3.67
C THR A 204 -5.54 10.56 -3.70
N VAL A 205 -4.57 10.80 -4.56
CA VAL A 205 -3.32 10.04 -4.59
C VAL A 205 -2.21 10.94 -4.06
N GLY A 206 -1.42 10.42 -3.14
CA GLY A 206 -0.24 11.06 -2.58
C GLY A 206 0.91 11.20 -3.58
N ARG A 207 2.11 11.26 -3.06
CA ARG A 207 3.36 11.55 -3.75
C ARG A 207 4.10 10.27 -4.14
N ASP A 208 4.89 10.36 -5.21
CA ASP A 208 5.84 9.33 -5.64
C ASP A 208 5.22 7.93 -5.81
N ASN A 209 3.92 7.87 -6.10
CA ASN A 209 3.18 6.62 -6.26
C ASN A 209 3.35 6.03 -7.66
N VAL A 210 3.22 4.71 -7.79
CA VAL A 210 3.11 4.02 -9.08
C VAL A 210 1.82 3.22 -9.15
N LEU A 211 0.89 3.67 -10.00
CA LEU A 211 -0.41 3.02 -10.17
C LEU A 211 -0.50 2.32 -11.54
N PHE A 212 -0.52 0.99 -11.50
CA PHE A 212 -0.69 0.11 -12.66
C PHE A 212 -2.16 -0.11 -12.97
N GLY A 213 -2.79 0.94 -13.51
CA GLY A 213 -4.22 0.95 -13.74
C GLY A 213 -4.75 2.34 -14.05
N SER A 214 -6.08 2.42 -14.22
CA SER A 214 -6.78 3.68 -14.45
C SER A 214 -7.44 4.19 -13.17
N LEU A 215 -7.48 5.52 -13.01
CA LEU A 215 -8.21 6.20 -11.96
C LEU A 215 -9.58 6.64 -12.47
N ARG A 216 -10.62 6.37 -11.68
CA ARG A 216 -11.98 6.83 -11.97
C ARG A 216 -12.70 7.36 -10.74
N GLY A 217 -12.93 8.66 -10.72
CA GLY A 217 -13.76 9.35 -9.73
C GLY A 217 -15.16 9.58 -10.28
N LYS A 218 -16.18 9.57 -9.41
CA LYS A 218 -17.46 10.20 -9.72
C LYS A 218 -17.30 11.72 -9.68
N ASP A 219 -16.59 12.19 -8.67
CA ASP A 219 -16.29 13.59 -8.37
C ASP A 219 -14.80 13.83 -8.59
N ASP A 220 -14.15 14.56 -7.69
CA ASP A 220 -12.80 15.09 -7.91
C ASP A 220 -11.70 14.02 -7.82
N ILE A 221 -10.63 14.22 -8.60
CA ILE A 221 -9.39 13.45 -8.49
C ILE A 221 -8.23 14.42 -8.27
N VAL A 222 -7.40 14.12 -7.29
CA VAL A 222 -6.15 14.82 -7.01
C VAL A 222 -5.00 13.83 -7.11
N VAL A 223 -3.93 14.19 -7.82
CA VAL A 223 -2.73 13.35 -7.94
C VAL A 223 -1.52 14.17 -7.48
N GLY A 224 -0.90 13.72 -6.39
CA GLY A 224 0.27 14.34 -5.76
C GLY A 224 1.54 14.24 -6.60
N ARG A 225 2.55 14.99 -6.16
CA ARG A 225 3.86 15.15 -6.80
C ARG A 225 4.50 13.81 -7.21
N GLY A 226 5.18 13.76 -8.36
CA GLY A 226 6.06 12.64 -8.73
C GLY A 226 5.36 11.32 -9.08
N SER A 227 4.04 11.23 -8.86
CA SER A 227 3.27 10.01 -9.09
C SER A 227 3.14 9.65 -10.57
N GLU A 228 3.20 8.35 -10.87
CA GLU A 228 3.04 7.75 -12.19
C GLU A 228 1.73 6.96 -12.30
N ILE A 229 0.86 7.39 -13.21
CA ILE A 229 -0.39 6.69 -13.52
C ILE A 229 -0.24 5.98 -14.87
N LYS A 230 -0.09 4.65 -14.86
CA LYS A 230 0.06 3.80 -16.05
C LYS A 230 -1.29 3.47 -16.71
N GLY A 231 -2.20 4.45 -16.74
CA GLY A 231 -3.54 4.27 -17.29
C GLY A 231 -4.25 5.59 -17.50
N ASN A 232 -5.58 5.51 -17.66
CA ASN A 232 -6.41 6.69 -17.90
C ASN A 232 -6.84 7.32 -16.58
N VAL A 233 -7.08 8.63 -16.59
CA VAL A 233 -7.67 9.35 -15.46
C VAL A 233 -9.00 9.92 -15.92
N THR A 234 -10.10 9.58 -15.25
CA THR A 234 -11.44 10.01 -15.65
C THR A 234 -12.30 10.39 -14.46
N THR A 235 -12.82 11.62 -14.43
CA THR A 235 -13.90 12.02 -13.52
C THR A 235 -15.24 11.98 -14.26
N ARG A 236 -16.35 11.85 -13.53
CA ARG A 236 -17.69 11.91 -14.13
C ARG A 236 -18.26 13.33 -14.09
N ASN A 237 -18.20 13.98 -12.93
CA ASN A 237 -18.75 15.32 -12.67
C ASN A 237 -17.80 16.20 -11.85
N GLY A 238 -16.52 15.81 -11.72
CA GLY A 238 -15.56 16.51 -10.88
C GLY A 238 -14.35 17.03 -11.64
N ASP A 239 -13.50 17.71 -10.90
CA ASP A 239 -12.28 18.32 -11.40
C ASP A 239 -11.08 17.38 -11.22
N LEU A 240 -10.08 17.54 -12.07
CA LEU A 240 -8.79 16.87 -11.95
C LEU A 240 -7.73 17.91 -11.58
N ALA A 241 -7.02 17.69 -10.47
CA ALA A 241 -5.83 18.45 -10.09
C ALA A 241 -4.58 17.57 -10.14
N VAL A 242 -3.57 17.98 -10.89
CA VAL A 242 -2.34 17.21 -11.12
C VAL A 242 -1.14 17.98 -10.59
N GLY A 243 -0.42 17.39 -9.63
CA GLY A 243 0.76 17.96 -8.98
C GLY A 243 2.03 17.96 -9.85
N PRO A 244 3.13 18.51 -9.33
CA PRO A 244 4.39 18.65 -10.06
C PRO A 244 5.03 17.29 -10.37
N GLY A 245 5.60 17.15 -11.57
CA GLY A 245 6.34 15.95 -11.96
C GLY A 245 5.49 14.70 -12.18
N VAL A 246 4.17 14.80 -12.08
CA VAL A 246 3.26 13.67 -12.34
C VAL A 246 3.34 13.25 -13.80
N LYS A 247 3.31 11.94 -14.04
CA LYS A 247 3.23 11.38 -15.39
C LYS A 247 2.01 10.48 -15.57
N ILE A 248 1.12 10.89 -16.47
CA ILE A 248 -0.07 10.12 -16.87
C ILE A 248 0.18 9.54 -18.26
N TRP A 249 0.18 8.22 -18.37
CA TRP A 249 0.47 7.52 -19.63
C TRP A 249 -0.76 7.39 -20.54
N GLY A 250 -1.97 7.47 -19.98
CA GLY A 250 -3.22 7.34 -20.71
C GLY A 250 -3.92 8.67 -21.00
N ASP A 251 -5.20 8.55 -21.38
CA ASP A 251 -6.10 9.67 -21.62
C ASP A 251 -6.57 10.30 -20.31
N VAL A 252 -6.81 11.61 -20.35
CA VAL A 252 -7.38 12.40 -19.26
C VAL A 252 -8.76 12.91 -19.68
N ALA A 253 -9.77 12.70 -18.84
CA ALA A 253 -11.12 13.23 -19.04
C ALA A 253 -11.73 13.76 -17.74
N ALA A 254 -12.06 15.05 -17.68
CA ALA A 254 -12.71 15.66 -16.52
C ALA A 254 -13.59 16.86 -16.89
N GLU A 255 -14.32 17.43 -15.93
CA GLU A 255 -15.01 18.71 -16.14
C GLU A 255 -13.98 19.83 -16.27
N ASN A 256 -13.24 20.15 -15.21
CA ASN A 256 -12.08 21.05 -15.28
C ASN A 256 -10.78 20.27 -15.03
N VAL A 257 -9.70 20.69 -15.71
CA VAL A 257 -8.38 20.06 -15.58
C VAL A 257 -7.36 21.12 -15.19
N ARG A 258 -6.83 21.00 -13.97
CA ARG A 258 -5.70 21.78 -13.43
C ARG A 258 -4.43 20.94 -13.52
N LEU A 259 -3.50 21.38 -14.37
CA LEU A 259 -2.24 20.68 -14.64
C LEU A 259 -1.07 21.52 -14.15
N HIS A 260 -0.19 20.93 -13.35
CA HIS A 260 1.09 21.55 -13.05
C HIS A 260 1.93 21.69 -14.33
N GLU A 261 2.72 22.76 -14.46
CA GLU A 261 3.57 23.01 -15.64
C GLU A 261 4.63 21.92 -15.90
N ASN A 262 5.00 21.20 -14.84
CA ASN A 262 5.96 20.08 -14.87
C ASN A 262 5.28 18.70 -14.96
N ALA A 263 3.96 18.64 -15.11
CA ALA A 263 3.25 17.38 -15.31
C ALA A 263 3.27 16.98 -16.80
N THR A 264 3.34 15.67 -17.06
CA THR A 264 3.35 15.11 -18.42
C THR A 264 2.14 14.20 -18.63
N VAL A 265 1.41 14.41 -19.72
CA VAL A 265 0.33 13.53 -20.17
C VAL A 265 0.66 13.03 -21.56
N ASP A 266 0.88 11.73 -21.71
CA ASP A 266 1.22 11.10 -23.01
C ASP A 266 -0.02 10.84 -23.87
N GLY A 267 -1.22 10.80 -23.27
CA GLY A 267 -2.49 10.60 -23.96
C GLY A 267 -3.24 11.88 -24.34
N THR A 268 -4.54 11.74 -24.65
CA THR A 268 -5.42 12.87 -25.01
C THR A 268 -6.05 13.48 -23.78
N ILE A 269 -6.01 14.81 -23.66
CA ILE A 269 -6.72 15.57 -22.63
C ILE A 269 -8.08 16.03 -23.16
N ARG A 270 -9.16 15.71 -22.45
CA ARG A 270 -10.53 16.16 -22.72
C ARG A 270 -11.11 16.84 -21.48
N ALA A 271 -11.31 18.14 -21.54
CA ALA A 271 -12.03 18.90 -20.51
C ALA A 271 -13.41 19.31 -21.04
N GLY A 272 -14.45 19.16 -20.21
CA GLY A 272 -15.79 19.67 -20.49
C GLY A 272 -15.88 21.19 -20.31
N GLY A 273 -15.15 21.71 -19.33
CA GLY A 273 -15.01 23.10 -18.94
C GLY A 273 -13.62 23.65 -19.25
N GLU A 274 -12.89 24.07 -18.21
CA GLU A 274 -11.63 24.80 -18.34
C GLU A 274 -10.39 23.90 -18.19
N ILE A 275 -9.32 24.27 -18.88
CA ILE A 275 -7.97 23.71 -18.68
C ILE A 275 -7.08 24.83 -18.18
N GLU A 276 -6.54 24.66 -16.98
CA GLU A 276 -5.68 25.63 -16.30
C GLU A 276 -4.28 25.03 -16.06
N LEU A 277 -3.25 25.84 -16.29
CA LEU A 277 -1.88 25.52 -15.92
C LEU A 277 -1.53 26.23 -14.62
N HIS A 278 -0.99 25.51 -13.64
CA HIS A 278 -0.55 26.06 -12.36
C HIS A 278 0.88 25.68 -12.01
N THR A 279 1.43 26.35 -11.00
CA THR A 279 2.76 26.10 -10.44
C THR A 279 2.71 25.77 -8.94
N ALA A 280 1.51 25.66 -8.37
CA ALA A 280 1.30 25.34 -6.96
C ALA A 280 1.12 23.83 -6.77
N ASP A 281 1.41 23.35 -5.56
CA ASP A 281 1.03 22.01 -5.15
C ASP A 281 -0.49 21.85 -5.03
N VAL A 282 -0.93 20.60 -5.11
CA VAL A 282 -2.36 20.23 -5.15
C VAL A 282 -2.84 19.56 -3.88
N LEU A 283 -1.92 19.07 -3.03
CA LEU A 283 -2.20 18.49 -1.73
C LEU A 283 -2.02 19.58 -0.66
N ASP A 284 -2.92 19.61 0.32
CA ASP A 284 -2.90 20.59 1.43
C ASP A 284 -1.92 20.18 2.55
N ASP A 285 -1.57 18.90 2.62
CA ASP A 285 -0.69 18.33 3.63
C ASP A 285 0.78 18.67 3.34
N PRO A 286 1.62 19.01 4.35
CA PRO A 286 3.03 19.28 4.14
C PRO A 286 3.75 18.05 3.57
N ASP A 287 4.82 18.29 2.82
CA ASP A 287 5.67 17.24 2.25
C ASP A 287 6.78 16.97 3.27
N GLU A 288 6.54 16.05 4.22
CA GLU A 288 7.47 15.77 5.32
C GLU A 288 8.84 15.31 4.80
N ASP A 289 8.87 14.52 3.72
CA ASP A 289 10.10 14.12 3.06
C ASP A 289 10.85 15.31 2.45
N ALA A 290 10.14 16.22 1.79
CA ALA A 290 10.77 17.44 1.28
C ALA A 290 11.23 18.36 2.41
N GLU A 291 10.50 18.45 3.52
CA GLU A 291 10.88 19.25 4.69
C GLU A 291 12.13 18.68 5.37
N THR A 292 12.18 17.37 5.60
CA THR A 292 13.35 16.70 6.18
C THR A 292 14.57 16.80 5.26
N MET A 293 14.38 16.64 3.94
CA MET A 293 15.45 16.82 2.95
C MET A 293 15.93 18.27 2.87
N ALA A 294 15.03 19.25 2.98
CA ALA A 294 15.39 20.67 3.02
C ALA A 294 16.15 21.02 4.30
N GLU A 295 15.77 20.44 5.43
CA GLU A 295 16.48 20.59 6.71
C GLU A 295 17.90 19.98 6.62
N MET A 296 18.03 18.74 6.11
CA MET A 296 19.32 18.10 5.88
C MET A 296 20.20 18.88 4.89
N ALA A 297 19.63 19.41 3.81
CA ALA A 297 20.34 20.23 2.84
C ALA A 297 20.84 21.55 3.46
N ALA A 298 20.01 22.20 4.28
CA ALA A 298 20.38 23.41 5.02
C ALA A 298 21.50 23.14 6.04
N GLU A 299 21.48 21.99 6.72
CA GLU A 299 22.58 21.56 7.60
C GLU A 299 23.88 21.33 6.83
N MET A 300 23.82 20.72 5.64
CA MET A 300 25.00 20.51 4.78
C MET A 300 25.57 21.82 4.22
N GLU A 301 24.73 22.78 3.84
CA GLU A 301 25.18 24.13 3.45
C GLU A 301 25.81 24.89 4.62
N ALA A 302 25.28 24.74 5.84
CA ALA A 302 25.84 25.37 7.05
C ALA A 302 27.21 24.79 7.42
N ALA A 303 27.43 23.49 7.20
CA ALA A 303 28.70 22.81 7.48
C ALA A 303 29.81 23.10 6.43
N SER A 304 29.48 23.70 5.28
CA SER A 304 30.41 23.97 4.18
C SER A 304 30.83 25.46 4.07
N THR A 305 30.89 26.17 5.20
CA THR A 305 31.49 27.52 5.22
C THR A 305 33.01 27.43 4.97
N PRO A 306 33.57 28.08 3.92
CA PRO A 306 35.00 28.06 3.71
C PRO A 306 35.68 28.98 4.74
N VAL A 307 36.64 28.44 5.48
CA VAL A 307 37.58 29.26 6.27
C VAL A 307 38.39 30.08 5.27
N ALA A 308 38.05 31.36 5.12
CA ALA A 308 38.85 32.32 4.39
C ALA A 308 40.14 32.58 5.17
N GLU A 309 41.26 32.02 4.72
CA GLU A 309 42.58 32.49 5.13
C GLU A 309 43.06 33.61 4.21
N ASP A 310 43.44 34.69 4.89
CA ASP A 310 43.82 36.05 4.49
C ASP A 310 45.11 36.08 3.66
N ASP A 311 45.17 37.00 2.68
CA ASP A 311 46.29 37.12 1.74
C ASP A 311 47.12 38.40 2.02
N GLY A 312 48.42 38.22 2.31
CA GLY A 312 49.51 39.15 1.95
C GLY A 312 50.55 39.54 3.04
N PRO A 313 51.74 40.08 2.68
CA PRO A 313 52.48 39.94 1.40
C PRO A 313 54.05 39.82 1.50
N VAL A 314 54.67 39.31 0.41
CA VAL A 314 56.07 39.39 -0.16
C VAL A 314 57.37 39.18 0.67
N GLU A 315 58.27 38.25 0.24
CA GLU A 315 59.49 38.47 -0.61
C GLU A 315 60.42 37.21 -0.72
N ASP A 316 60.81 36.93 -1.98
CA ASP A 316 62.08 36.40 -2.56
C ASP A 316 62.86 35.17 -1.99
N ALA A 317 63.12 34.16 -2.86
CA ALA A 317 64.46 33.74 -3.30
C ALA A 317 64.55 32.28 -3.87
N SER A 318 64.74 32.20 -5.19
CA SER A 318 65.68 31.35 -5.95
C SER A 318 65.77 29.80 -5.78
N ALA A 319 65.73 29.14 -6.96
CA ALA A 319 66.68 28.16 -7.51
C ALA A 319 66.44 26.63 -7.36
N VAL A 320 66.18 26.00 -8.53
CA VAL A 320 66.63 24.70 -9.09
C VAL A 320 66.95 23.51 -8.16
N ASP A 321 66.31 22.35 -8.42
CA ASP A 321 66.97 21.16 -9.00
C ASP A 321 65.93 20.12 -9.48
N GLU A 322 66.08 19.63 -10.71
CA GLU A 322 65.71 18.26 -11.14
C GLU A 322 66.97 17.38 -10.99
N PRO A 323 66.99 16.02 -11.04
CA PRO A 323 66.03 15.06 -11.65
C PRO A 323 65.73 13.87 -10.68
N ASP A 324 65.04 12.75 -11.00
CA ASP A 324 65.38 11.76 -12.01
C ASP A 324 64.29 10.68 -12.18
N GLU A 325 64.37 10.06 -13.35
CA GLU A 325 63.49 9.05 -13.96
C GLU A 325 63.51 7.69 -13.25
N GLU A 326 62.41 6.93 -13.35
CA GLU A 326 62.42 5.56 -13.88
C GLU A 326 60.99 5.05 -14.19
N LYS A 327 60.76 4.71 -15.46
CA LYS A 327 59.72 3.82 -16.01
C LYS A 327 60.47 2.69 -16.76
N PRO A 328 59.83 1.65 -17.33
CA PRO A 328 58.60 0.93 -17.03
C PRO A 328 58.84 -0.62 -17.02
N GLY A 329 57.77 -1.42 -16.83
CA GLY A 329 57.79 -2.86 -17.12
C GLY A 329 56.43 -3.31 -17.63
N ASP A 330 56.31 -3.35 -18.95
CA ASP A 330 55.22 -3.92 -19.74
C ASP A 330 55.48 -5.42 -19.91
N ASP A 331 54.45 -6.26 -19.84
CA ASP A 331 54.38 -7.57 -20.52
C ASP A 331 53.00 -8.19 -20.30
N ASP A 332 52.14 -8.01 -21.31
CA ASP A 332 51.02 -8.88 -21.63
C ASP A 332 51.57 -10.07 -22.45
N PRO A 333 50.97 -11.27 -22.35
CA PRO A 333 50.39 -11.79 -23.58
C PRO A 333 49.06 -12.52 -23.38
N ALA A 334 48.20 -12.25 -24.38
CA ALA A 334 46.97 -12.94 -24.71
C ALA A 334 47.05 -14.47 -24.75
N GLU A 335 45.97 -15.14 -24.32
CA GLU A 335 45.48 -16.37 -24.96
C GLU A 335 43.99 -16.63 -24.65
N ALA A 336 43.19 -16.68 -25.71
CA ALA A 336 41.94 -17.42 -25.89
C ALA A 336 41.93 -17.86 -27.38
N PRO A 337 41.11 -18.81 -27.88
CA PRO A 337 39.98 -19.55 -27.27
C PRO A 337 39.96 -21.07 -27.63
N ASP A 338 38.96 -21.82 -27.14
CA ASP A 338 38.37 -23.03 -27.80
C ASP A 338 37.10 -23.38 -26.99
N ASP A 339 35.87 -23.12 -27.44
CA ASP A 339 35.07 -23.77 -28.50
C ASP A 339 34.95 -25.30 -28.37
N SER A 340 33.77 -25.76 -27.92
CA SER A 340 33.20 -27.00 -28.41
C SER A 340 31.67 -26.97 -28.35
N ALA A 341 31.14 -26.57 -29.50
CA ALA A 341 29.80 -26.75 -30.06
C ALA A 341 28.89 -27.90 -29.55
N ALA A 342 27.62 -27.51 -29.49
CA ALA A 342 26.38 -28.20 -29.85
C ALA A 342 26.42 -29.63 -30.42
N THR A 343 25.42 -30.43 -30.05
CA THR A 343 24.72 -31.35 -30.97
C THR A 343 23.28 -31.56 -30.51
N GLU A 344 22.33 -30.95 -31.23
CA GLU A 344 20.99 -31.50 -31.41
C GLU A 344 21.08 -32.77 -32.28
N LEU A 345 20.24 -33.78 -32.02
CA LEU A 345 19.25 -34.28 -32.98
C LEU A 345 18.61 -35.62 -32.55
N SER A 346 17.32 -35.70 -32.87
CA SER A 346 16.56 -36.86 -33.35
C SER A 346 15.81 -37.76 -32.35
N GLU A 347 14.48 -37.59 -32.34
CA GLU A 347 13.53 -38.71 -32.30
C GLU A 347 13.63 -39.56 -33.59
N PRO A 348 13.15 -40.81 -33.60
CA PRO A 348 11.77 -41.01 -34.07
C PRO A 348 10.98 -42.18 -33.42
N ALA A 349 9.65 -41.99 -33.39
CA ALA A 349 8.57 -42.90 -33.82
C ALA A 349 8.14 -44.14 -32.98
N ALA A 350 6.87 -44.07 -32.54
CA ALA A 350 5.72 -44.89 -32.99
C ALA A 350 5.07 -45.93 -32.04
N ASP A 351 3.73 -45.95 -32.19
CA ASP A 351 2.69 -46.92 -31.79
C ASP A 351 2.42 -47.13 -30.29
N GLY A 352 1.18 -47.08 -29.79
CA GLY A 352 -0.11 -46.94 -30.45
C GLY A 352 -1.24 -47.36 -29.49
N ASP A 353 -2.46 -47.08 -29.93
CA ASP A 353 -3.74 -47.62 -29.47
C ASP A 353 -4.48 -46.96 -28.27
N HIS A 354 -5.37 -46.05 -28.67
CA HIS A 354 -6.69 -45.86 -28.09
C HIS A 354 -7.55 -47.12 -28.30
N PRO A 355 -8.57 -47.41 -27.47
CA PRO A 355 -9.89 -46.97 -27.91
C PRO A 355 -10.82 -46.47 -26.80
N ASP A 356 -11.55 -45.44 -27.21
CA ASP A 356 -12.89 -44.91 -26.90
C ASP A 356 -13.76 -45.44 -25.73
N PRO A 357 -14.62 -44.54 -25.19
CA PRO A 357 -15.57 -44.86 -24.14
C PRO A 357 -16.88 -45.45 -24.69
N ALA A 358 -17.48 -46.36 -23.93
CA ALA A 358 -18.87 -46.75 -24.10
C ALA A 358 -19.50 -46.99 -22.72
N THR A 359 -20.29 -46.04 -22.24
CA THR A 359 -21.76 -46.09 -22.02
C THR A 359 -22.17 -45.02 -21.02
#